data_AF-A0A971FS23-F1
#
_entry.id   AF-A0A971FS23-F1
#
_cell.length_a   1.000
_cell.length_b   1.000
_cell.length_c   1.000
_cell.angle_alpha   90.00
_cell.angle_beta   90.00
_cell.angle_gamma   90.00
#
_symmetry.space_group_name_H-M   'P 1'
#
loop_
_entity.id
_entity.type
_entity.pdbx_description
1 polymer ?
#
loop_
_entity_poly.entity_id
_entity_poly.type
_entity_poly.pdbx_seq_one_letter_code
_entity_poly.pdbx_strand_id
1 'polypeptide(L)'
;MIFYFSGTGNSLFVARTVAEAVNEPLQQIAACRENEKISYVLEPGETIGFVFPVYFYTLPTLVVDWIDRLDLKGPEKPYVFAVLTCGAQTGGAAKILEKKLLSKRLTLDYLAAVVLPDNYVPLLKVPSEKQQASLFGQAQKDMQRISHDLSDRVHALRNDYPGAVPALWTRLASPFYKNGRPTKRFHVSDNCTHCGYCEQICPEQIIKLDKGIPVWTRATCVHCLACLHRCPAEAINYGASTAGKRRYVHPEMKRNECGLADQKQGDDSGKNCHLFQP
;
A
#
# COMPACT_ATOMS: atom_id res chain seq x y z
N MET A 1 13.06 -10.62 -2.13
CA MET A 1 12.42 -9.58 -1.29
C MET A 1 11.03 -9.16 -1.81
N ILE A 2 10.10 -8.75 -0.95
CA ILE A 2 8.76 -8.26 -1.33
C ILE A 2 8.54 -6.83 -0.84
N PHE A 3 8.34 -5.90 -1.77
CA PHE A 3 8.01 -4.50 -1.49
C PHE A 3 6.52 -4.31 -1.30
N TYR A 4 6.10 -3.68 -0.20
CA TYR A 4 4.67 -3.48 0.06
C TYR A 4 4.31 -2.09 0.60
N PHE A 5 3.08 -1.66 0.33
CA PHE A 5 2.50 -0.45 0.92
C PHE A 5 1.09 -0.75 1.45
N SER A 6 0.79 -0.34 2.67
CA SER A 6 -0.55 -0.45 3.25
C SER A 6 -0.86 0.71 4.19
N GLY A 7 -2.09 1.25 4.10
CA GLY A 7 -2.60 2.27 5.01
C GLY A 7 -3.42 1.70 6.18
N THR A 8 -4.22 0.65 5.90
CA THR A 8 -5.16 0.05 6.87
C THR A 8 -5.03 -1.47 6.95
N GLY A 9 -3.97 -2.08 6.42
CA GLY A 9 -3.64 -3.48 6.65
C GLY A 9 -4.06 -4.48 5.56
N ASN A 10 -4.95 -4.14 4.63
CA ASN A 10 -5.38 -5.05 3.54
C ASN A 10 -4.19 -5.61 2.74
N SER A 11 -3.36 -4.71 2.22
CA SER A 11 -2.17 -5.11 1.46
C SER A 11 -1.05 -5.69 2.35
N LEU A 12 -1.04 -5.39 3.66
CA LEU A 12 -0.10 -6.00 4.59
C LEU A 12 -0.44 -7.49 4.80
N PHE A 13 -1.72 -7.81 4.97
CA PHE A 13 -2.21 -9.18 5.01
C PHE A 13 -1.76 -9.96 3.76
N VAL A 14 -2.04 -9.42 2.57
CA VAL A 14 -1.63 -10.07 1.31
C VAL A 14 -0.10 -10.21 1.24
N ALA A 15 0.65 -9.18 1.62
CA ALA A 15 2.11 -9.21 1.59
C ALA A 15 2.68 -10.30 2.49
N ARG A 16 2.18 -10.46 3.71
CA ARG A 16 2.58 -11.52 4.65
C ARG A 16 2.32 -12.90 4.09
N THR A 17 1.11 -13.13 3.60
CA THR A 17 0.71 -14.44 3.07
C THR A 17 1.56 -14.86 1.88
N VAL A 18 1.92 -13.94 0.98
CA VAL A 18 2.84 -14.28 -0.13
C VAL A 18 4.30 -14.39 0.32
N ALA A 19 4.73 -13.58 1.29
CA ALA A 19 6.08 -13.67 1.84
C ALA A 19 6.37 -15.02 2.50
N GLU A 20 5.40 -15.56 3.23
CA GLU A 20 5.48 -16.91 3.78
C GLU A 20 5.55 -17.98 2.67
N ALA A 21 4.77 -17.81 1.60
CA ALA A 21 4.71 -18.79 0.50
C ALA A 21 6.00 -18.87 -0.35
N VAL A 22 6.72 -17.75 -0.50
CA VAL A 22 7.97 -17.71 -1.28
C VAL A 22 9.23 -17.58 -0.41
N ASN A 23 9.07 -17.53 0.91
CA ASN A 23 10.16 -17.35 1.89
C ASN A 23 11.03 -16.12 1.59
N GLU A 24 10.39 -14.97 1.32
CA GLU A 24 11.07 -13.71 1.00
C GLU A 24 10.78 -12.64 2.05
N PRO A 25 11.76 -11.81 2.45
CA PRO A 25 11.54 -10.77 3.45
C PRO A 25 10.64 -9.65 2.92
N LEU A 26 9.87 -9.04 3.83
CA LEU A 26 9.03 -7.88 3.55
C LEU A 26 9.79 -6.56 3.72
N GLN A 27 9.68 -5.69 2.73
CA GLN A 27 10.18 -4.32 2.78
C GLN A 27 9.03 -3.33 2.61
N GLN A 28 8.77 -2.51 3.62
CA GLN A 28 7.75 -1.48 3.52
C GLN A 28 8.24 -0.33 2.63
N ILE A 29 7.47 0.01 1.59
CA ILE A 29 7.78 1.09 0.63
C ILE A 29 7.89 2.44 1.35
N ALA A 30 7.03 2.70 2.33
CA ALA A 30 7.02 3.94 3.11
C ALA A 30 8.21 4.09 4.09
N ALA A 31 9.03 3.04 4.27
CA ALA A 31 10.22 3.11 5.12
C ALA A 31 11.34 3.97 4.51
N CYS A 32 11.41 4.06 3.18
CA CYS A 32 12.43 4.83 2.48
C CYS A 32 12.05 6.31 2.41
N ARG A 33 12.93 7.23 2.84
CA ARG A 33 12.61 8.67 2.82
C ARG A 33 12.50 9.19 1.40
N GLU A 34 11.73 10.26 1.17
CA GLU A 34 11.41 10.78 -0.18
C GLU A 34 12.63 11.15 -1.03
N ASN A 35 13.77 11.50 -0.40
CA ASN A 35 14.98 11.94 -1.10
C ASN A 35 16.10 10.89 -1.15
N GLU A 36 15.85 9.68 -0.67
CA GLU A 36 16.87 8.62 -0.67
C GLU A 36 16.86 7.87 -2.00
N LYS A 37 18.03 7.64 -2.58
CA LYS A 37 18.15 6.68 -3.67
C LYS A 37 17.97 5.29 -3.08
N ILE A 38 17.09 4.49 -3.66
CA ILE A 38 16.77 3.15 -3.18
C ILE A 38 17.48 2.17 -4.10
N SER A 39 18.61 1.61 -3.64
CA SER A 39 19.36 0.64 -4.42
C SER A 39 19.44 -0.70 -3.70
N TYR A 40 19.15 -1.77 -4.43
CA TYR A 40 19.30 -3.14 -3.94
C TYR A 40 20.14 -3.95 -4.91
N VAL A 41 20.99 -4.80 -4.34
CA VAL A 41 21.73 -5.82 -5.10
C VAL A 41 20.98 -7.13 -4.92
N LEU A 42 20.54 -7.68 -6.04
CA LEU A 42 19.80 -8.93 -6.12
C LEU A 42 20.77 -10.09 -6.10
N GLU A 43 20.47 -11.09 -5.27
CA GLU A 43 21.14 -12.37 -5.36
C GLU A 43 20.68 -13.14 -6.62
N PRO A 44 21.51 -14.04 -7.16
CA PRO A 44 21.08 -14.95 -8.22
C PRO A 44 19.79 -15.68 -7.86
N GLY A 45 18.83 -15.70 -8.78
CA GLY A 45 17.54 -16.34 -8.58
C GLY A 45 16.57 -15.66 -7.59
N GLU A 46 16.89 -14.48 -7.04
CA GLU A 46 16.04 -13.78 -6.06
C GLU A 46 14.65 -13.43 -6.65
N THR A 47 13.60 -13.56 -5.82
CA THR A 47 12.23 -13.21 -6.19
C THR A 47 11.91 -11.79 -5.74
N ILE A 48 11.31 -11.00 -6.63
CA ILE A 48 10.87 -9.63 -6.33
C ILE A 48 9.36 -9.53 -6.37
N GLY A 49 8.76 -9.21 -5.23
CA GLY A 49 7.31 -9.00 -5.12
C GLY A 49 6.94 -7.53 -4.97
N PHE A 50 5.77 -7.16 -5.49
CA PHE A 50 5.13 -5.86 -5.26
C PHE A 50 3.70 -6.03 -4.76
N VAL A 51 3.38 -5.54 -3.56
CA VAL A 51 2.04 -5.68 -2.95
C VAL A 51 1.52 -4.36 -2.41
N PHE A 52 0.48 -3.79 -3.02
CA PHE A 52 -0.04 -2.49 -2.62
C PHE A 52 -1.49 -2.26 -3.08
N PRO A 53 -2.21 -1.29 -2.50
CA PRO A 53 -3.57 -1.00 -2.89
C PRO A 53 -3.66 -0.26 -4.22
N VAL A 54 -4.76 -0.44 -4.94
CA VAL A 54 -5.17 0.40 -6.06
C VAL A 54 -5.90 1.63 -5.53
N TYR A 55 -5.45 2.82 -5.91
CA TYR A 55 -6.12 4.08 -5.59
C TYR A 55 -6.70 4.68 -6.87
N PHE A 56 -8.03 4.77 -6.93
CA PHE A 56 -8.76 5.33 -8.09
C PHE A 56 -8.32 4.72 -9.43
N TYR A 57 -8.31 3.40 -9.50
CA TYR A 57 -7.97 2.63 -10.71
C TYR A 57 -6.53 2.88 -11.22
N THR A 58 -5.67 3.46 -10.38
CA THR A 58 -4.24 3.69 -10.64
C THR A 58 -3.41 3.32 -9.40
N LEU A 59 -2.09 3.47 -9.50
CA LEU A 59 -1.15 3.25 -8.40
C LEU A 59 -1.20 4.42 -7.39
N PRO A 60 -0.97 4.16 -6.09
CA PRO A 60 -0.72 5.21 -5.11
C PRO A 60 0.47 6.07 -5.53
N THR A 61 0.38 7.38 -5.36
CA THR A 61 1.47 8.31 -5.73
C THR A 61 2.78 7.98 -5.03
N LEU A 62 2.74 7.68 -3.73
CA LEU A 62 3.88 7.19 -2.96
C LEU A 62 4.56 5.97 -3.59
N VAL A 63 3.78 5.01 -4.12
CA VAL A 63 4.33 3.81 -4.78
C VAL A 63 4.96 4.16 -6.11
N VAL A 64 4.33 5.05 -6.89
CA VAL A 64 4.89 5.55 -8.15
C VAL A 64 6.25 6.22 -7.93
N ASP A 65 6.30 7.16 -6.99
CA ASP A 65 7.50 7.93 -6.68
C ASP A 65 8.61 7.03 -6.12
N TRP A 66 8.25 5.99 -5.36
CA TRP A 66 9.20 5.00 -4.87
C TRP A 66 9.75 4.13 -6.01
N ILE A 67 8.90 3.62 -6.91
CA ILE A 67 9.36 2.84 -8.08
C ILE A 67 10.29 3.70 -8.95
N ASP A 68 9.96 4.98 -9.15
CA ASP A 68 10.79 5.89 -9.94
C ASP A 68 12.18 6.12 -9.34
N ARG A 69 12.37 5.90 -8.03
CA ARG A 69 13.68 5.97 -7.35
C ARG A 69 14.38 4.63 -7.18
N LEU A 70 13.68 3.52 -7.44
CA LEU A 70 14.23 2.17 -7.34
C LEU A 70 15.33 1.94 -8.39
N ASP A 71 16.46 1.42 -7.94
CA ASP A 71 17.62 1.00 -8.72
C ASP A 71 18.03 -0.41 -8.32
N LEU A 72 17.69 -1.40 -9.14
CA LEU A 72 18.05 -2.79 -8.90
C LEU A 72 19.29 -3.17 -9.69
N LYS A 73 20.26 -3.77 -9.02
CA LYS A 73 21.50 -4.26 -9.60
C LYS A 73 21.58 -5.77 -9.38
N GLY A 74 22.16 -6.50 -10.32
CA GLY A 74 22.32 -7.94 -10.21
C GLY A 74 22.65 -8.56 -11.56
N PRO A 75 23.35 -9.70 -11.60
CA PRO A 75 23.81 -10.31 -12.84
C PRO A 75 22.70 -11.02 -13.63
N GLU A 76 21.60 -11.38 -12.96
CA GLU A 76 20.52 -12.21 -13.54
C GLU A 76 19.16 -11.52 -13.50
N LYS A 77 18.26 -11.98 -14.37
CA LYS A 77 16.86 -11.52 -14.40
C LYS A 77 16.10 -12.16 -13.22
N PRO A 78 15.57 -11.39 -12.26
CA PRO A 78 14.79 -11.92 -11.16
C PRO A 78 13.42 -12.43 -11.63
N TYR A 79 12.81 -13.32 -10.85
CA TYR A 79 11.38 -13.63 -10.99
C TYR A 79 10.57 -12.52 -10.33
N VAL A 80 9.72 -11.82 -11.08
CA VAL A 80 9.01 -10.63 -10.61
C VAL A 80 7.51 -10.86 -10.55
N PHE A 81 6.90 -10.64 -9.39
CA PHE A 81 5.46 -10.73 -9.23
C PHE A 81 4.84 -9.46 -8.65
N ALA A 82 3.53 -9.28 -8.88
CA ALA A 82 2.74 -8.26 -8.22
C ALA A 82 1.38 -8.79 -7.78
N VAL A 83 0.92 -8.38 -6.59
CA VAL A 83 -0.44 -8.62 -6.10
C VAL A 83 -1.10 -7.30 -5.73
N LEU A 84 -2.10 -6.90 -6.51
CA LEU A 84 -2.83 -5.65 -6.31
C LEU A 84 -4.04 -5.87 -5.40
N THR A 85 -4.22 -5.05 -4.37
CA THR A 85 -5.46 -5.11 -3.56
C THR A 85 -6.43 -4.01 -3.95
N CYS A 86 -7.72 -4.29 -4.04
CA CYS A 86 -8.74 -3.28 -4.37
C CYS A 86 -10.07 -3.51 -3.64
N GLY A 87 -10.93 -2.48 -3.59
CA GLY A 87 -12.26 -2.58 -3.01
C GLY A 87 -13.30 -3.24 -3.93
N ALA A 88 -13.00 -3.31 -5.23
CA ALA A 88 -13.85 -3.97 -6.23
C ALA A 88 -13.09 -4.28 -7.52
N GLN A 89 -12.37 -3.29 -8.06
CA GLN A 89 -11.74 -3.37 -9.37
C GLN A 89 -10.39 -2.66 -9.38
N THR A 90 -9.44 -3.17 -10.16
CA THR A 90 -8.10 -2.61 -10.32
C THR A 90 -8.02 -1.58 -11.46
N GLY A 91 -8.95 -1.63 -12.42
CA GLY A 91 -8.92 -0.80 -13.61
C GLY A 91 -7.62 -0.97 -14.39
N GLY A 92 -6.98 0.15 -14.72
CA GLY A 92 -5.73 0.20 -15.49
C GLY A 92 -4.47 0.07 -14.63
N ALA A 93 -4.58 -0.10 -13.31
CA ALA A 93 -3.45 -0.13 -12.40
C ALA A 93 -2.39 -1.18 -12.79
N ALA A 94 -2.82 -2.39 -13.18
CA ALA A 94 -1.95 -3.45 -13.69
C ALA A 94 -1.04 -2.98 -14.84
N LYS A 95 -1.65 -2.44 -15.91
CA LYS A 95 -0.91 -1.95 -17.09
C LYS A 95 0.01 -0.77 -16.76
N ILE A 96 -0.41 0.08 -15.83
CA ILE A 96 0.41 1.21 -15.38
C ILE A 96 1.64 0.70 -14.61
N LEU A 97 1.47 -0.32 -13.75
CA LEU A 97 2.56 -0.98 -13.05
C LEU A 97 3.52 -1.64 -14.03
N GLU A 98 3.02 -2.43 -14.99
CA GLU A 98 3.83 -3.07 -16.03
C GLU A 98 4.72 -2.03 -16.74
N LYS A 99 4.15 -0.90 -17.17
CA LYS A 99 4.92 0.18 -17.82
C LYS A 99 5.99 0.79 -16.90
N LYS A 100 5.67 0.99 -15.61
CA LYS A 100 6.61 1.52 -14.62
C LYS A 100 7.77 0.56 -14.38
N LEU A 101 7.49 -0.74 -14.21
CA LEU A 101 8.51 -1.76 -14.02
C LEU A 101 9.38 -1.94 -15.28
N LEU A 102 8.79 -1.87 -16.47
CA LEU A 102 9.55 -1.89 -17.73
C LEU A 102 10.56 -0.75 -17.83
N SER A 103 10.21 0.46 -17.35
CA SER A 103 11.15 1.59 -17.29
C SER A 103 12.35 1.33 -16.35
N LYS A 104 12.23 0.32 -15.48
CA LYS A 104 13.26 -0.19 -14.57
C LYS A 104 13.89 -1.48 -15.06
N ARG A 105 13.66 -1.86 -16.33
CA ARG A 105 14.13 -3.10 -16.95
C ARG A 105 13.63 -4.36 -16.23
N LEU A 106 12.49 -4.26 -15.56
CA LEU A 106 11.79 -5.38 -14.94
C LEU A 106 10.56 -5.74 -15.79
N THR A 107 10.31 -7.03 -15.92
CA THR A 107 9.09 -7.57 -16.54
C THR A 107 8.36 -8.39 -15.49
N LEU A 108 7.05 -8.23 -15.37
CA LEU A 108 6.27 -9.10 -14.50
C LEU A 108 6.21 -10.51 -15.10
N ASP A 109 6.53 -11.50 -14.29
CA ASP A 109 6.31 -12.91 -14.55
C ASP A 109 4.92 -13.33 -14.03
N TYR A 110 4.49 -12.74 -12.91
CA TYR A 110 3.19 -13.02 -12.31
C TYR A 110 2.46 -11.76 -11.89
N LEU A 111 1.15 -11.72 -12.12
CA LEU A 111 0.27 -10.66 -11.63
C LEU A 111 -1.03 -11.29 -11.13
N ALA A 112 -1.47 -10.88 -9.94
CA ALA A 112 -2.78 -11.18 -9.40
C ALA A 112 -3.44 -9.95 -8.78
N ALA A 113 -4.73 -10.06 -8.49
CA ALA A 113 -5.46 -9.07 -7.71
C ALA A 113 -6.33 -9.73 -6.65
N VAL A 114 -6.52 -9.06 -5.51
CA VAL A 114 -7.32 -9.55 -4.39
C VAL A 114 -8.31 -8.45 -3.98
N VAL A 115 -9.60 -8.81 -3.92
CA VAL A 115 -10.64 -7.89 -3.46
C VAL A 115 -10.78 -7.99 -1.95
N LEU A 116 -10.64 -6.86 -1.26
CA LEU A 116 -10.75 -6.72 0.19
C LEU A 116 -11.71 -5.57 0.53
N PRO A 117 -12.14 -5.41 1.80
CA PRO A 117 -13.05 -4.35 2.17
C PRO A 117 -12.56 -2.95 1.77
N ASP A 118 -13.41 -2.21 1.06
CA ASP A 118 -13.13 -0.82 0.71
C ASP A 118 -13.15 0.06 1.97
N ASN A 119 -12.19 0.99 2.02
CA ASN A 119 -11.96 1.88 3.15
C ASN A 119 -11.94 3.36 2.73
N TYR A 120 -12.28 3.73 1.49
CA TYR A 120 -12.27 5.12 1.05
C TYR A 120 -13.54 5.88 1.48
N VAL A 121 -13.61 6.13 2.79
CA VAL A 121 -14.75 6.77 3.46
C VAL A 121 -15.10 8.19 3.01
N PRO A 122 -14.25 9.00 2.33
CA PRO A 122 -14.69 10.28 1.78
C PRO A 122 -15.85 10.15 0.79
N LEU A 123 -15.92 9.04 0.04
CA LEU A 123 -17.00 8.77 -0.94
C LEU A 123 -17.84 7.56 -0.58
N LEU A 124 -17.25 6.54 0.05
CA LEU A 124 -17.90 5.25 0.28
C LEU A 124 -18.25 5.06 1.76
N LYS A 125 -18.89 3.92 2.05
CA LYS A 125 -19.13 3.42 3.41
C LYS A 125 -18.29 2.17 3.59
N VAL A 126 -17.70 2.01 4.78
CA VAL A 126 -17.07 0.74 5.15
C VAL A 126 -18.13 -0.37 5.10
N PRO A 127 -17.87 -1.50 4.42
CA PRO A 127 -18.80 -2.63 4.39
C PRO A 127 -19.17 -3.11 5.80
N SER A 128 -20.38 -3.64 5.97
CA SER A 128 -20.79 -4.28 7.23
C SER A 128 -19.91 -5.51 7.54
N GLU A 129 -19.84 -5.94 8.79
CA GLU A 129 -19.06 -7.12 9.19
C GLU A 129 -19.42 -8.37 8.40
N LYS A 130 -20.70 -8.57 8.09
CA LYS A 130 -21.15 -9.68 7.22
C LYS A 130 -20.55 -9.59 5.81
N GLN A 131 -20.52 -8.39 5.23
CA GLN A 131 -19.89 -8.16 3.92
C GLN A 131 -18.38 -8.34 4.00
N GLN A 132 -17.74 -7.87 5.08
CA GLN A 132 -16.30 -8.06 5.29
C GLN A 132 -15.95 -9.55 5.39
N ALA A 133 -16.71 -10.34 6.17
CA ALA A 133 -16.51 -11.78 6.28
C ALA A 133 -16.63 -12.49 4.91
N SER A 134 -17.60 -12.09 4.08
CA SER A 134 -17.71 -12.61 2.71
C SER A 134 -16.50 -12.25 1.85
N LEU A 135 -16.00 -11.02 1.96
CA LEU A 135 -14.83 -10.58 1.21
C LEU A 135 -13.57 -11.32 1.65
N PHE A 136 -13.38 -11.50 2.97
CA PHE A 136 -12.25 -12.26 3.51
C PHE A 136 -12.29 -13.74 3.09
N GLY A 137 -13.48 -14.35 3.07
CA GLY A 137 -13.63 -15.73 2.57
C GLY A 137 -13.25 -15.90 1.10
N GLN A 138 -13.56 -14.90 0.25
CA GLN A 138 -13.10 -14.91 -1.14
C GLN A 138 -11.59 -14.63 -1.24
N ALA A 139 -11.10 -13.62 -0.51
CA ALA A 139 -9.69 -13.28 -0.48
C ALA A 139 -8.82 -14.46 -0.04
N GLN A 140 -9.28 -15.28 0.92
CA GLN A 140 -8.56 -16.48 1.33
C GLN A 140 -8.42 -17.51 0.20
N LYS A 141 -9.45 -17.71 -0.63
CA LYS A 141 -9.39 -18.61 -1.79
C LYS A 141 -8.43 -18.06 -2.85
N ASP A 142 -8.49 -16.75 -3.11
CA ASP A 142 -7.58 -16.09 -4.04
C ASP A 142 -6.13 -16.23 -3.54
N MET A 143 -5.90 -16.02 -2.24
CA MET A 143 -4.59 -16.17 -1.61
C MET A 143 -4.07 -17.61 -1.66
N GLN A 144 -4.90 -18.63 -1.45
CA GLN A 144 -4.47 -20.03 -1.60
C GLN A 144 -3.92 -20.31 -3.01
N ARG A 145 -4.64 -19.86 -4.04
CA ARG A 145 -4.20 -19.99 -5.44
C ARG A 145 -2.93 -19.18 -5.69
N ILE A 146 -2.88 -17.93 -5.26
CA ILE A 146 -1.74 -17.03 -5.48
C ILE A 146 -0.49 -17.59 -4.79
N SER A 147 -0.60 -18.03 -3.54
CA SER A 147 0.52 -18.63 -2.81
C SER A 147 1.05 -19.87 -3.53
N HIS A 148 0.17 -20.77 -4.02
CA HIS A 148 0.59 -21.94 -4.80
C HIS A 148 1.25 -21.54 -6.13
N ASP A 149 0.64 -20.65 -6.90
CA ASP A 149 1.18 -20.14 -8.16
C ASP A 149 2.60 -19.54 -7.95
N LEU A 150 2.79 -18.79 -6.86
CA LEU A 150 4.07 -18.13 -6.55
C LEU A 150 5.13 -19.13 -6.06
N SER A 151 4.79 -20.10 -5.22
CA SER A 151 5.72 -21.16 -4.79
C SER A 151 6.21 -21.98 -5.98
N ASP A 152 5.34 -22.23 -6.97
CA ASP A 152 5.67 -22.97 -8.20
C ASP A 152 6.28 -22.07 -9.29
N ARG A 153 6.49 -20.77 -9.01
CA ARG A 153 7.00 -19.75 -9.94
C ARG A 153 6.24 -19.71 -11.27
N VAL A 154 4.92 -19.83 -11.23
CA VAL A 154 4.04 -19.77 -12.40
C VAL A 154 4.22 -18.44 -13.14
N HIS A 155 4.25 -18.49 -14.48
CA HIS A 155 4.23 -17.29 -15.32
C HIS A 155 2.81 -17.01 -15.79
N ALA A 156 2.12 -16.03 -15.19
CA ALA A 156 0.76 -15.67 -15.54
C ALA A 156 0.39 -14.24 -15.12
N LEU A 157 -0.04 -13.42 -16.09
CA LEU A 157 -0.51 -12.06 -15.83
C LEU A 157 -2.04 -12.02 -15.64
N ARG A 158 -2.52 -12.54 -14.50
CA ARG A 158 -3.93 -12.69 -14.16
C ARG A 158 -4.45 -11.47 -13.38
N ASN A 159 -4.81 -10.38 -14.07
CA ASN A 159 -5.58 -9.33 -13.40
C ASN A 159 -7.04 -9.75 -13.27
N ASP A 160 -7.37 -10.51 -12.23
CA ASP A 160 -8.68 -11.18 -12.03
C ASP A 160 -9.86 -10.19 -11.90
N TYR A 161 -9.57 -8.94 -11.51
CA TYR A 161 -10.58 -7.92 -11.22
C TYR A 161 -10.34 -6.60 -12.00
N PRO A 162 -10.22 -6.61 -13.34
CA PRO A 162 -9.93 -5.39 -14.09
C PRO A 162 -11.14 -4.45 -14.11
N GLY A 163 -12.35 -4.99 -13.95
CA GLY A 163 -13.61 -4.29 -14.21
C GLY A 163 -13.92 -4.18 -15.70
N ALA A 164 -15.12 -3.71 -16.02
CA ALA A 164 -15.50 -3.40 -17.40
C ALA A 164 -14.73 -2.17 -17.88
N VAL A 165 -14.26 -2.15 -19.14
CA VAL A 165 -13.59 -0.99 -19.76
C VAL A 165 -12.50 -0.31 -18.88
N PRO A 166 -11.48 -1.06 -18.38
CA PRO A 166 -10.53 -0.61 -17.37
C PRO A 166 -9.79 0.70 -17.72
N ALA A 167 -9.41 0.88 -18.99
CA ALA A 167 -8.73 2.08 -19.46
C ALA A 167 -9.62 3.34 -19.37
N LEU A 168 -10.92 3.21 -19.63
CA LEU A 168 -11.87 4.32 -19.55
C LEU A 168 -12.06 4.75 -18.10
N TRP A 169 -12.32 3.81 -17.18
CA TRP A 169 -12.46 4.14 -15.75
C TRP A 169 -11.20 4.78 -15.19
N THR A 170 -10.02 4.29 -15.57
CA THR A 170 -8.75 4.88 -15.15
C THR A 170 -8.58 6.31 -15.65
N ARG A 171 -8.94 6.57 -16.92
CA ARG A 171 -8.89 7.91 -17.52
C ARG A 171 -9.83 8.88 -16.81
N LEU A 172 -11.00 8.41 -16.39
CA LEU A 172 -11.99 9.23 -15.69
C LEU A 172 -11.63 9.45 -14.21
N ALA A 173 -11.18 8.41 -13.50
CA ALA A 173 -10.99 8.44 -12.04
C ALA A 173 -9.61 8.98 -11.61
N SER A 174 -8.54 8.68 -12.36
CA SER A 174 -7.18 9.07 -11.94
C SER A 174 -6.95 10.59 -11.83
N PRO A 175 -7.58 11.48 -12.64
CA PRO A 175 -7.50 12.93 -12.43
C PRO A 175 -8.12 13.37 -11.10
N PHE A 176 -9.24 12.76 -10.68
CA PHE A 176 -9.84 13.03 -9.37
C PHE A 176 -8.89 12.64 -8.24
N TYR A 177 -8.16 11.53 -8.38
CA TYR A 177 -7.11 11.19 -7.42
C TYR A 177 -5.98 12.21 -7.45
N LYS A 178 -5.44 12.56 -8.61
CA LYS A 178 -4.31 13.51 -8.72
C LYS A 178 -4.61 14.88 -8.12
N ASN A 179 -5.84 15.37 -8.30
CA ASN A 179 -6.23 16.72 -7.87
C ASN A 179 -7.03 16.72 -6.54
N GLY A 180 -7.55 15.57 -6.10
CA GLY A 180 -8.51 15.44 -5.00
C GLY A 180 -7.92 14.97 -3.67
N ARG A 181 -6.66 15.28 -3.39
CA ARG A 181 -5.96 14.90 -2.13
C ARG A 181 -5.47 16.08 -1.28
N PRO A 182 -6.16 17.23 -1.22
CA PRO A 182 -5.67 18.35 -0.42
C PRO A 182 -5.77 18.05 1.08
N THR A 183 -4.65 18.18 1.78
CA THR A 183 -4.58 17.92 3.23
C THR A 183 -5.38 18.93 4.06
N LYS A 184 -5.63 20.14 3.53
CA LYS A 184 -6.44 21.19 4.18
C LYS A 184 -7.87 20.78 4.54
N ARG A 185 -8.35 19.65 4.00
CA ARG A 185 -9.67 19.09 4.31
C ARG A 185 -9.63 18.17 5.54
N PHE A 186 -8.45 17.74 5.99
CA PHE A 186 -8.32 17.09 7.28
C PHE A 186 -8.61 18.09 8.39
N HIS A 187 -9.41 17.67 9.36
CA HIS A 187 -9.68 18.40 10.59
C HIS A 187 -9.68 17.43 11.76
N VAL A 188 -9.37 17.97 12.93
CA VAL A 188 -9.26 17.24 14.19
C VAL A 188 -10.40 17.70 15.08
N SER A 189 -11.19 16.77 15.60
CA SER A 189 -12.24 17.08 16.58
C SER A 189 -11.68 17.12 18.01
N ASP A 190 -12.52 17.60 18.93
CA ASP A 190 -12.20 17.68 20.37
C ASP A 190 -12.01 16.32 21.04
N ASN A 191 -12.29 15.22 20.34
CA ASN A 191 -11.97 13.86 20.80
C ASN A 191 -10.45 13.58 20.80
N CYS A 192 -9.62 14.48 20.26
CA CYS A 192 -8.18 14.25 20.18
C CYS A 192 -7.56 14.06 21.56
N THR A 193 -6.86 12.95 21.76
CA THR A 193 -6.17 12.63 23.01
C THR A 193 -4.70 13.08 23.03
N HIS A 194 -4.26 13.84 22.01
CA HIS A 194 -2.87 14.28 21.85
C HIS A 194 -1.82 13.15 21.85
N CYS A 195 -2.23 11.90 21.60
CA CYS A 195 -1.36 10.72 21.71
C CYS A 195 -0.23 10.62 20.67
N GLY A 196 -0.22 11.48 19.64
CA GLY A 196 0.82 11.52 18.60
C GLY A 196 0.83 10.33 17.63
N TYR A 197 -0.06 9.35 17.78
CA TYR A 197 -0.04 8.13 16.99
C TYR A 197 -0.15 8.37 15.47
N CYS A 198 -0.94 9.36 15.05
CA CYS A 198 -1.09 9.71 13.63
C CYS A 198 0.20 10.23 12.97
N GLU A 199 1.09 10.89 13.72
CA GLU A 199 2.43 11.27 13.24
C GLU A 199 3.30 10.03 13.02
N GLN A 200 3.28 9.09 13.97
CA GLN A 200 4.10 7.88 13.95
C GLN A 200 3.80 6.94 12.76
N ILE A 201 2.52 6.84 12.38
CA ILE A 201 2.06 5.94 11.31
C ILE A 201 1.94 6.62 9.94
N CYS A 202 2.24 7.91 9.82
CA CYS A 202 2.11 8.64 8.57
C CYS A 202 3.17 8.15 7.56
N PRO A 203 2.78 7.48 6.45
CA PRO A 203 3.77 6.89 5.54
C PRO A 203 4.60 7.94 4.78
N GLU A 204 4.06 9.15 4.62
CA GLU A 204 4.77 10.27 3.98
C GLU A 204 5.43 11.21 5.01
N GLN A 205 5.29 10.92 6.32
CA GLN A 205 5.90 11.70 7.41
C GLN A 205 5.52 13.20 7.41
N ILE A 206 4.34 13.51 6.89
CA ILE A 206 3.85 14.90 6.74
C ILE A 206 2.96 15.38 7.89
N ILE A 207 2.73 14.55 8.91
CA ILE A 207 1.95 14.93 10.09
C ILE A 207 2.94 15.30 11.18
N LYS A 208 2.83 16.52 11.73
CA LYS A 208 3.58 17.02 12.87
C LYS A 208 2.62 17.49 13.96
N LEU A 209 3.04 17.42 15.21
CA LEU A 209 2.21 17.86 16.34
C LEU A 209 2.51 19.31 16.69
N ASP A 210 1.51 20.19 16.60
CA ASP A 210 1.53 21.53 17.19
C ASP A 210 0.71 21.50 18.48
N LYS A 211 1.36 21.69 19.64
CA LYS A 211 0.74 21.55 20.97
C LYS A 211 -0.04 20.23 21.13
N GLY A 212 0.47 19.15 20.54
CA GLY A 212 -0.14 17.82 20.55
C GLY A 212 -1.27 17.59 19.53
N ILE A 213 -1.69 18.61 18.79
CA ILE A 213 -2.69 18.50 17.72
C ILE A 213 -1.99 18.24 16.38
N PRO A 214 -2.41 17.25 15.57
CA PRO A 214 -1.76 16.98 14.30
C PRO A 214 -2.04 18.06 13.25
N VAL A 215 -0.96 18.49 12.59
CA VAL A 215 -0.91 19.44 11.49
C VAL A 215 -0.23 18.78 10.30
N TRP A 216 -0.81 18.92 9.10
CA TRP A 216 -0.27 18.40 7.86
C TRP A 216 0.66 19.44 7.23
N THR A 217 1.95 19.13 7.14
CA THR A 217 3.01 20.06 6.70
C THR A 217 3.05 20.27 5.18
N ARG A 218 2.37 19.41 4.41
CA ARG A 218 2.27 19.48 2.95
C ARG A 218 0.84 19.69 2.51
N ALA A 219 0.65 20.37 1.39
CA ALA A 219 -0.67 20.67 0.82
C ALA A 219 -1.41 19.44 0.29
N THR A 220 -0.69 18.36 -0.05
CA THR A 220 -1.24 17.11 -0.56
C THR A 220 -0.52 15.91 0.07
N CYS A 221 -1.20 14.76 0.03
CA CYS A 221 -0.68 13.48 0.49
C CYS A 221 -1.14 12.35 -0.45
N VAL A 222 -0.64 11.12 -0.26
CA VAL A 222 -1.03 9.90 -0.96
C VAL A 222 -2.50 9.54 -0.72
N HIS A 223 -3.10 10.10 0.34
CA HIS A 223 -4.50 9.95 0.72
C HIS A 223 -4.88 8.51 1.11
N CYS A 224 -3.98 7.81 1.80
CA CYS A 224 -4.20 6.45 2.30
C CYS A 224 -5.15 6.36 3.51
N LEU A 225 -5.48 7.51 4.12
CA LEU A 225 -6.37 7.65 5.27
C LEU A 225 -5.94 6.86 6.53
N ALA A 226 -4.69 6.40 6.62
CA ALA A 226 -4.18 5.68 7.79
C ALA A 226 -4.41 6.46 9.10
N CYS A 227 -4.08 7.75 9.11
CA CYS A 227 -4.30 8.62 10.27
C CYS A 227 -5.79 8.73 10.69
N LEU A 228 -6.71 8.73 9.72
CA LEU A 228 -8.15 8.79 9.95
C LEU A 228 -8.68 7.46 10.49
N HIS A 229 -8.32 6.34 9.85
CA HIS A 229 -8.83 5.02 10.22
C HIS A 229 -8.26 4.49 11.52
N ARG A 230 -7.02 4.83 11.83
CA ARG A 230 -6.28 4.26 12.94
C ARG A 230 -6.19 5.20 14.14
N CYS A 231 -6.79 6.39 14.08
CA CYS A 231 -6.89 7.26 15.25
C CYS A 231 -7.72 6.57 16.35
N PRO A 232 -7.13 6.25 17.53
CA PRO A 232 -7.85 5.51 18.57
C PRO A 232 -9.07 6.24 19.13
N ALA A 233 -9.07 7.57 19.05
CA ALA A 233 -10.18 8.42 19.48
C ALA A 233 -11.08 8.86 18.31
N GLU A 234 -10.84 8.34 17.11
CA GLU A 234 -11.54 8.68 15.87
C GLU A 234 -11.60 10.19 15.56
N ALA A 235 -10.65 10.96 16.09
CA ALA A 235 -10.67 12.42 16.09
C ALA A 235 -10.35 13.06 14.73
N ILE A 236 -9.70 12.33 13.81
CA ILE A 236 -9.29 12.85 12.50
C ILE A 236 -10.39 12.57 11.47
N ASN A 237 -10.85 13.60 10.77
CA ASN A 237 -11.86 13.51 9.72
C ASN A 237 -11.41 14.28 8.47
N TYR A 238 -11.90 13.88 7.30
CA TYR A 238 -11.67 14.54 6.01
C TYR A 238 -12.96 15.18 5.49
N GLY A 239 -13.12 16.49 5.69
CA GLY A 239 -14.37 17.23 5.48
C GLY A 239 -15.57 16.64 6.24
N ALA A 240 -16.75 17.21 6.02
CA ALA A 240 -17.97 16.75 6.69
C ALA A 240 -18.39 15.32 6.29
N SER A 241 -17.96 14.82 5.11
CA SER A 241 -18.42 13.54 4.56
C SER A 241 -17.90 12.30 5.29
N THR A 242 -16.93 12.46 6.19
CA THR A 242 -16.33 11.33 6.95
C THR A 242 -16.68 11.34 8.43
N ALA A 243 -17.29 12.42 8.92
CA ALA A 243 -17.77 12.49 10.30
C ALA A 243 -18.85 11.43 10.55
N GLY A 244 -18.72 10.69 11.66
CA GLY A 244 -19.66 9.63 12.04
C GLY A 244 -19.62 8.37 11.16
N LYS A 245 -18.71 8.28 10.17
CA LYS A 245 -18.53 7.05 9.39
C LYS A 245 -17.64 6.06 10.14
N ARG A 246 -18.01 4.78 10.10
CA ARG A 246 -17.21 3.66 10.62
C ARG A 246 -15.76 3.75 10.12
N ARG A 247 -14.82 3.44 11.00
CA ARG A 247 -13.41 3.22 10.64
C ARG A 247 -13.19 1.78 10.19
N TYR A 248 -12.05 1.53 9.56
CA TYR A 248 -11.68 0.22 9.05
C TYR A 248 -10.19 0.03 9.22
N VAL A 249 -9.82 -1.06 9.89
CA VAL A 249 -8.47 -1.57 9.99
C VAL A 249 -8.58 -3.07 9.80
N HIS A 250 -7.73 -3.65 8.96
CA HIS A 250 -7.72 -5.10 8.75
C HIS A 250 -7.48 -5.80 10.10
N PRO A 251 -8.22 -6.86 10.46
CA PRO A 251 -8.17 -7.47 11.79
C PRO A 251 -6.76 -7.92 12.23
N GLU A 252 -5.93 -8.33 11.28
CA GLU A 252 -4.56 -8.79 11.54
C GLU A 252 -3.52 -7.67 11.68
N MET A 253 -3.92 -6.41 11.45
CA MET A 253 -3.00 -5.28 11.57
C MET A 253 -2.82 -4.91 13.05
N LYS A 254 -1.59 -5.06 13.56
CA LYS A 254 -1.26 -4.65 14.93
C LYS A 254 -1.09 -3.14 15.04
N ARG A 255 -1.19 -2.63 16.28
CA ARG A 255 -1.16 -1.19 16.56
C ARG A 255 0.10 -0.49 16.03
N ASN A 256 1.29 -1.08 16.09
CA ASN A 256 2.51 -0.39 15.63
C ASN A 256 2.89 -0.69 14.17
N GLU A 257 2.07 -1.48 13.47
CA GLU A 257 2.42 -1.97 12.14
C GLU A 257 2.18 -0.93 11.05
N CYS A 258 3.00 -0.90 10.01
CA CYS A 258 2.96 0.12 8.95
C CYS A 258 3.13 1.55 9.50
N GLY A 259 4.39 1.95 9.64
CA GLY A 259 4.88 3.24 10.12
C GLY A 259 6.39 3.13 10.37
N LEU A 260 7.08 4.22 10.72
CA LEU A 260 8.51 4.15 11.04
C LEU A 260 8.82 3.32 12.31
N ALA A 261 7.78 3.01 13.12
CA ALA A 261 7.91 2.34 14.40
C ALA A 261 8.27 0.84 14.30
N ASP A 262 7.96 0.16 13.19
CA ASP A 262 8.30 -1.26 12.97
C ASP A 262 9.81 -1.49 12.79
N GLN A 263 10.60 -0.43 12.60
CA GLN A 263 12.02 -0.52 12.24
C GLN A 263 12.96 -0.85 13.42
N LYS A 264 12.45 -0.98 14.66
CA LYS A 264 13.29 -1.22 15.85
C LYS A 264 13.25 -2.65 16.41
N GLN A 265 12.46 -3.57 15.84
CA GLN A 265 12.31 -4.93 16.37
C GLN A 265 12.49 -6.06 15.34
N GLY A 266 12.98 -5.76 14.14
CA GLY A 266 13.32 -6.75 13.12
C GLY A 266 14.82 -7.06 13.11
N ASP A 267 15.12 -8.33 13.31
CA ASP A 267 16.40 -9.06 13.32
C ASP A 267 17.53 -8.54 12.40
N ASP A 268 18.77 -8.72 12.87
CA ASP A 268 20.08 -8.29 12.32
C ASP A 268 20.51 -9.15 11.11
N SER A 269 19.56 -9.55 10.26
CA SER A 269 19.82 -10.26 8.99
C SER A 269 19.93 -9.24 7.85
N GLY A 270 21.14 -8.70 7.71
CA GLY A 270 21.45 -7.53 6.89
C GLY A 270 20.99 -7.59 5.43
N LYS A 271 20.04 -6.72 5.09
CA LYS A 271 20.01 -5.93 3.85
C LYS A 271 19.37 -4.57 4.17
N ASN A 272 20.01 -3.81 5.08
CA ASN A 272 19.66 -2.41 5.28
C ASN A 272 19.80 -1.66 3.95
N CYS A 273 18.86 -0.74 3.68
CA CYS A 273 18.97 0.23 2.58
C CYS A 273 20.39 0.82 2.63
N HIS A 274 21.28 0.40 1.71
CA HIS A 274 22.68 0.80 1.77
C HIS A 274 22.75 2.30 1.46
N LEU A 275 22.97 3.07 2.52
CA LEU A 275 23.25 4.50 2.48
C LEU A 275 24.55 4.72 1.70
N PHE A 276 24.45 5.09 0.43
CA PHE A 276 25.55 5.79 -0.21
C PHE A 276 25.43 7.26 0.21
N GLN A 277 26.20 7.64 1.23
CA GLN A 277 26.60 9.04 1.40
C GLN A 277 27.62 9.38 0.30
N PRO A 278 27.61 10.63 -0.22
CA PRO A 278 28.54 11.05 -1.28
C PRO A 278 30.01 10.98 -0.84
#